data_AF-A0A8J5QND0-F1
#
_entry.id   AF-A0A8J5QND0-F1
#
_cell.length_a   1.000
_cell.length_b   1.000
_cell.length_c   1.000
_cell.angle_alpha   90.00
_cell.angle_beta   90.00
_cell.angle_gamma   90.00
#
_symmetry.space_group_name_H-M   'P 1'
#
loop_
_entity.id
_entity.type
_entity.pdbx_description
1 polymer ?
#
loop_
_entity_poly.entity_id
_entity_poly.type
_entity_poly.pdbx_seq_one_letter_code
_entity_poly.pdbx_strand_id
1 'polypeptide(L)'
;MPPRNYKESASEPESTRNNNSSNVASSSKTSQKAKNQAALQAQQMFLSKHINSNGPNDKPKVHPLDFESFDDSTLMRYSEKYGLNVPIPESVNFDILNSEIGKKTYSKRSKSRQNINRVSKPELAAHLKNHFMSLPSKENEIITGFLYKLKHEDSEFRLKFN
;
A
#
# COMPACT_ATOMS: atom_id res chain seq x y z
N MET A 1 36.99 18.36 24.90
CA MET A 1 36.78 17.61 23.65
C MET A 1 35.79 18.40 22.79
N PRO A 2 36.18 18.94 21.62
CA PRO A 2 35.29 19.70 20.76
C PRO A 2 34.44 18.78 19.85
N PRO A 3 33.27 19.25 19.34
CA PRO A 3 32.33 18.42 18.59
C PRO A 3 32.69 18.25 17.10
N ARG A 4 32.35 17.08 16.55
CA ARG A 4 32.49 16.69 15.14
C ARG A 4 31.45 17.41 14.27
N ASN A 5 31.91 18.24 13.33
CA ASN A 5 31.10 18.72 12.21
C ASN A 5 30.90 17.60 11.18
N TYR A 6 29.66 17.15 11.00
CA TYR A 6 29.27 16.34 9.85
C TYR A 6 29.15 17.26 8.62
N LYS A 7 30.02 17.07 7.63
CA LYS A 7 29.86 17.67 6.30
C LYS A 7 28.83 16.86 5.52
N GLU A 8 27.79 17.55 5.13
CA GLU A 8 26.74 17.12 4.22
C GLU A 8 27.34 16.71 2.87
N SER A 9 26.99 15.51 2.39
CA SER A 9 27.45 14.97 1.11
C SER A 9 26.77 15.70 -0.04
N ALA A 10 27.38 16.78 -0.51
CA ALA A 10 27.06 17.37 -1.81
C ALA A 10 27.74 16.53 -2.89
N SER A 11 26.93 15.87 -3.70
CA SER A 11 27.34 15.11 -4.89
C SER A 11 27.90 16.08 -5.93
N GLU A 12 29.22 16.16 -6.04
CA GLU A 12 29.85 16.85 -7.17
C GLU A 12 29.75 16.00 -8.44
N PRO A 13 29.39 16.58 -9.60
CA PRO A 13 29.42 15.86 -10.86
C PRO A 13 30.88 15.81 -11.36
N GLU A 14 31.43 14.61 -11.36
CA GLU A 14 32.73 14.29 -11.95
C GLU A 14 32.65 14.39 -13.48
N SER A 15 33.18 15.45 -14.06
CA SER A 15 33.44 15.54 -15.50
C SER A 15 34.91 15.86 -15.79
N THR A 16 35.66 14.78 -15.97
CA THR A 16 36.74 14.57 -16.95
C THR A 16 37.98 15.47 -16.93
N ARG A 17 39.10 14.85 -16.52
CA ARG A 17 40.46 15.19 -16.96
C ARG A 17 40.59 15.05 -18.48
N ASN A 18 41.09 16.09 -19.17
CA ASN A 18 42.20 15.96 -20.13
C ASN A 18 42.65 17.31 -20.74
N ASN A 19 43.97 17.50 -20.69
CA ASN A 19 44.90 18.16 -21.62
C ASN A 19 44.71 19.62 -22.08
N ASN A 20 45.75 20.40 -21.74
CA ASN A 20 46.41 21.43 -22.54
C ASN A 20 45.71 21.87 -23.84
N SER A 21 45.20 23.10 -23.84
CA SER A 21 45.52 24.10 -24.87
C SER A 21 44.93 25.44 -24.46
N SER A 22 45.81 26.39 -24.14
CA SER A 22 45.49 27.81 -24.09
C SER A 22 45.16 28.27 -25.51
N ASN A 23 43.88 28.37 -25.85
CA ASN A 23 43.43 29.21 -26.96
C ASN A 23 41.95 29.62 -26.80
N VAL A 24 41.79 30.92 -26.58
CA VAL A 24 40.73 31.81 -27.09
C VAL A 24 39.34 31.20 -27.30
N ALA A 25 38.40 31.51 -26.39
CA ALA A 25 37.01 31.70 -26.76
C ALA A 25 36.30 32.60 -25.73
N SER A 26 36.06 33.85 -26.12
CA SER A 26 35.14 34.80 -25.49
C SER A 26 33.70 34.28 -25.57
N SER A 27 33.37 33.27 -24.77
CA SER A 27 32.01 32.75 -24.63
C SER A 27 31.39 33.37 -23.37
N SER A 28 30.59 34.41 -23.57
CA SER A 28 29.76 35.10 -22.58
C SER A 28 29.17 34.15 -21.52
N LYS A 29 29.44 34.42 -20.23
CA LYS A 29 28.91 33.71 -19.04
C LYS A 29 27.38 33.53 -19.06
N THR A 30 26.67 34.34 -19.85
CA THR A 30 25.23 34.28 -20.13
C THR A 30 24.80 33.05 -20.92
N SER A 31 25.62 32.54 -21.85
CA SER A 31 25.31 31.39 -22.71
C SER A 31 25.31 30.06 -21.95
N GLN A 32 26.24 29.88 -21.01
CA GLN A 32 26.30 28.68 -20.16
C GLN A 32 25.12 28.61 -19.17
N LYS A 33 24.66 29.75 -18.64
CA LYS A 33 23.44 29.80 -17.80
C LYS A 33 22.18 29.37 -18.57
N ALA A 34 22.03 29.81 -19.81
CA ALA A 34 20.89 29.45 -20.66
C ALA A 34 20.85 27.94 -20.97
N LYS A 35 21.99 27.32 -21.27
CA LYS A 35 22.09 25.87 -21.49
C LYS A 35 21.78 25.06 -20.24
N ASN A 36 22.28 25.48 -19.08
CA ASN A 36 21.97 24.81 -17.81
C ASN A 36 20.49 24.95 -17.43
N GLN A 37 19.88 26.11 -17.72
CA GLN A 37 18.45 26.31 -17.49
C GLN A 37 17.58 25.43 -18.39
N ALA A 38 17.95 25.28 -19.68
CA ALA A 38 17.27 24.38 -20.60
C ALA A 38 17.41 22.90 -20.20
N ALA A 39 18.60 22.48 -19.75
CA ALA A 39 18.81 21.12 -19.25
C ALA A 39 18.00 20.82 -17.97
N LEU A 40 17.89 21.80 -17.07
CA LEU A 40 17.08 21.69 -15.86
C LEU A 40 15.59 21.57 -16.17
N GLN A 41 15.09 22.37 -17.13
CA GLN A 41 13.70 22.29 -17.60
C GLN A 41 13.40 20.95 -18.28
N ALA A 42 14.33 20.44 -19.09
CA ALA A 42 14.20 19.13 -19.72
C ALA A 42 14.14 18.00 -18.68
N GLN A 43 14.96 18.06 -17.62
CA GLN A 43 14.85 17.13 -16.50
C GLN A 43 13.50 17.25 -15.78
N GLN A 44 13.03 18.45 -15.44
CA GLN A 44 11.73 18.62 -14.77
C GLN A 44 10.58 18.07 -15.60
N MET A 45 10.58 18.28 -16.92
CA MET A 45 9.58 17.69 -17.82
C MET A 45 9.70 16.17 -17.95
N PHE A 46 10.90 15.61 -17.83
CA PHE A 46 11.09 14.17 -17.82
C PHE A 46 10.59 13.56 -16.50
N LEU A 47 10.91 14.19 -15.36
CA LEU A 47 10.44 13.78 -14.05
C LEU A 47 8.90 13.88 -13.96
N SER A 48 8.27 14.94 -14.45
CA SER A 48 6.81 15.07 -14.40
C SER A 48 6.05 14.05 -15.26
N LYS A 49 6.68 13.52 -16.32
CA LYS A 49 6.10 12.49 -17.18
C LYS A 49 6.30 11.06 -16.67
N HIS A 50 7.35 10.82 -15.88
CA HIS A 50 7.75 9.46 -15.48
C HIS A 50 7.72 9.23 -13.96
N ILE A 51 7.59 10.29 -13.15
CA ILE A 51 7.34 10.20 -11.71
C ILE A 51 5.86 10.41 -11.50
N ASN A 52 5.14 9.30 -11.44
CA ASN A 52 3.76 9.29 -10.97
C ASN A 52 3.83 9.28 -9.44
N SER A 53 3.16 10.23 -8.80
CA SER A 53 3.07 10.24 -7.33
C SER A 53 2.38 8.95 -6.89
N ASN A 54 3.13 8.10 -6.19
CA ASN A 54 2.65 6.85 -5.57
C ASN A 54 2.38 7.05 -4.08
N GLY A 55 2.04 8.28 -3.69
CA GLY A 55 1.72 8.61 -2.31
C GLY A 55 0.48 7.84 -1.85
N PRO A 56 0.32 7.61 -0.54
CA PRO A 56 -0.86 6.94 0.00
C PRO A 56 -2.17 7.68 -0.33
N ASN A 57 -2.09 8.99 -0.61
CA ASN A 57 -3.23 9.84 -0.97
C ASN A 57 -3.55 9.84 -2.48
N ASP A 58 -2.68 9.29 -3.34
CA ASP A 58 -2.88 9.28 -4.79
C ASP A 58 -3.79 8.14 -5.26
N LYS A 59 -4.04 7.16 -4.38
CA LYS A 59 -5.01 6.11 -4.65
C LYS A 59 -6.42 6.66 -4.43
N PRO A 60 -7.37 6.43 -5.34
CA PRO A 60 -8.75 6.82 -5.12
C PRO A 60 -9.26 6.16 -3.84
N LYS A 61 -9.98 6.93 -3.03
CA LYS A 61 -10.60 6.39 -1.82
C LYS A 61 -11.60 5.32 -2.24
N VAL A 62 -11.41 4.14 -1.68
CA VAL A 62 -12.30 2.99 -1.87
C VAL A 62 -13.71 3.38 -1.44
N HIS A 63 -14.71 3.01 -2.26
CA HIS A 63 -16.10 3.21 -1.91
C HIS A 63 -16.48 2.31 -0.73
N PRO A 64 -17.16 2.81 0.31
CA PRO A 64 -17.41 2.05 1.55
C PRO A 64 -18.28 0.79 1.36
N LEU A 65 -19.08 0.74 0.28
CA LEU A 65 -19.89 -0.45 -0.09
C LEU A 65 -19.21 -1.38 -1.09
N ASP A 66 -17.96 -1.11 -1.46
CA ASP A 66 -17.16 -1.97 -2.32
C ASP A 66 -16.42 -3.02 -1.49
N PHE A 67 -17.12 -4.10 -1.16
CA PHE A 67 -16.57 -5.16 -0.32
C PHE A 67 -15.42 -5.95 -0.98
N GLU A 68 -15.29 -5.89 -2.30
CA GLU A 68 -14.27 -6.64 -3.04
C GLU A 68 -12.89 -5.97 -2.93
N SER A 69 -12.88 -4.65 -2.81
CA SER A 69 -11.67 -3.87 -2.62
C SER A 69 -11.05 -3.97 -1.22
N PHE A 70 -11.80 -4.47 -0.22
CA PHE A 70 -11.28 -4.67 1.13
C PHE A 70 -10.33 -5.87 1.21
N ASP A 71 -9.45 -5.84 2.21
CA ASP A 71 -8.55 -6.94 2.51
C ASP A 71 -9.32 -8.15 3.05
N ASP A 72 -8.84 -9.36 2.71
CA ASP A 72 -9.45 -10.62 3.16
C ASP A 72 -9.54 -10.70 4.69
N SER A 73 -8.54 -10.17 5.41
CA SER A 73 -8.54 -10.09 6.87
C SER A 73 -9.68 -9.24 7.43
N THR A 74 -10.04 -8.16 6.71
CA THR A 74 -11.14 -7.26 7.10
C THR A 74 -12.48 -7.94 6.89
N LEU A 75 -12.65 -8.65 5.76
CA LEU A 75 -13.83 -9.45 5.46
C LEU A 75 -14.03 -10.58 6.49
N MET A 76 -12.96 -11.29 6.84
CA MET A 76 -13.00 -12.34 7.86
C MET A 76 -13.34 -11.78 9.25
N ARG A 77 -12.74 -10.66 9.66
CA ARG A 77 -13.05 -10.01 10.93
C ARG A 77 -14.52 -9.56 11.01
N TYR A 78 -15.09 -9.12 9.89
CA TYR A 78 -16.52 -8.82 9.81
C TYR A 78 -17.36 -10.10 10.00
N SER A 79 -17.01 -11.20 9.30
CA SER A 79 -17.67 -12.50 9.45
C SER A 79 -17.65 -13.01 10.89
N GLU A 80 -16.49 -12.94 11.55
CA GLU A 80 -16.31 -13.34 12.97
C GLU A 80 -17.14 -12.47 13.92
N LYS A 81 -17.14 -11.15 13.72
CA LYS A 81 -17.88 -10.21 14.56
C LYS A 81 -19.39 -10.48 14.56
N TYR A 82 -19.94 -10.88 13.41
CA TYR A 82 -21.37 -11.16 13.24
C TYR A 82 -21.71 -12.66 13.28
N GLY A 83 -20.71 -13.54 13.49
CA GLY A 83 -20.91 -14.98 13.60
C GLY A 83 -21.46 -15.65 12.33
N LEU A 84 -21.12 -15.13 11.15
CA LEU A 84 -21.72 -15.54 9.88
C LEU A 84 -21.25 -16.91 9.36
N ASN A 85 -20.25 -17.52 10.01
CA ASN A 85 -19.68 -18.83 9.66
C ASN A 85 -19.41 -19.00 8.15
N VAL A 86 -19.03 -17.91 7.47
CA VAL A 86 -18.73 -17.95 6.04
C VAL A 86 -17.40 -18.66 5.82
N PRO A 87 -17.26 -19.48 4.76
CA PRO A 87 -16.01 -20.16 4.49
C PRO A 87 -14.86 -19.19 4.22
N ILE A 88 -13.63 -19.63 4.49
CA ILE A 88 -12.41 -18.83 4.29
C ILE A 88 -12.22 -18.58 2.79
N PRO A 89 -11.80 -17.37 2.38
CA PRO A 89 -11.54 -17.08 0.98
C PRO A 89 -10.39 -17.96 0.44
N GLU A 90 -10.47 -18.29 -0.84
CA GLU A 90 -9.40 -18.96 -1.56
C GLU A 90 -8.16 -18.05 -1.65
N SER A 91 -6.99 -18.64 -1.49
CA SER A 91 -5.70 -17.94 -1.48
C SER A 91 -4.77 -18.67 -2.43
N VAL A 92 -3.84 -17.95 -3.07
CA VAL A 92 -2.84 -18.51 -3.97
C VAL A 92 -2.07 -19.68 -3.34
N ASN A 93 -1.83 -19.64 -2.03
CA ASN A 93 -1.19 -20.74 -1.31
C ASN A 93 -2.00 -22.05 -1.36
N PHE A 94 -3.33 -21.95 -1.40
CA PHE A 94 -4.22 -23.09 -1.56
C PHE A 94 -4.14 -23.68 -2.98
N ASP A 95 -4.09 -22.82 -4.00
CA ASP A 95 -3.91 -23.27 -5.39
C ASP A 95 -2.60 -24.03 -5.56
N ILE A 96 -1.52 -23.50 -4.96
CA ILE A 96 -0.23 -24.18 -4.94
C ILE A 96 -0.34 -25.54 -4.23
N LEU A 97 -1.08 -25.64 -3.13
CA LEU A 97 -1.32 -26.93 -2.44
C LEU A 97 -2.17 -27.91 -3.25
N ASN A 98 -3.03 -27.41 -4.15
CA ASN A 98 -3.85 -28.21 -5.05
C ASN A 98 -3.11 -28.68 -6.31
N SER A 99 -2.01 -28.02 -6.66
CA SER A 99 -1.14 -28.39 -7.78
C SER A 99 -0.43 -29.74 -7.58
N GLU A 100 0.17 -30.29 -8.65
CA GLU A 100 0.91 -31.56 -8.61
C GLU A 100 2.07 -31.56 -7.61
N ILE A 101 2.73 -30.40 -7.42
CA ILE A 101 3.79 -30.26 -6.41
C ILE A 101 3.21 -30.23 -4.99
N GLY A 102 2.04 -29.60 -4.83
CA GLY A 102 1.33 -29.47 -3.57
C GLY A 102 0.81 -30.78 -3.00
N LYS A 103 0.40 -31.73 -3.87
CA LYS A 103 -0.13 -33.05 -3.46
C LYS A 103 0.80 -33.86 -2.56
N LYS A 104 2.12 -33.69 -2.70
CA LYS A 104 3.13 -34.41 -1.90
C LYS A 104 3.41 -33.75 -0.55
N THR A 105 2.94 -32.51 -0.33
CA THR A 105 3.18 -31.77 0.91
C THR A 105 2.42 -32.38 2.08
N TYR A 106 2.93 -32.19 3.29
CA TYR A 106 2.27 -32.64 4.53
C TYR A 106 0.89 -31.97 4.69
N SER A 107 0.81 -30.67 4.39
CA SER A 107 -0.40 -29.86 4.48
C SER A 107 -1.57 -30.41 3.66
N LYS A 108 -1.31 -30.91 2.44
CA LYS A 108 -2.35 -31.51 1.59
C LYS A 108 -2.73 -32.93 2.00
N ARG A 109 -1.83 -33.68 2.63
CA ARG A 109 -2.08 -35.06 3.12
C ARG A 109 -2.82 -35.10 4.46
N SER A 110 -2.83 -34.01 5.23
CA SER A 110 -3.56 -33.93 6.50
C SER A 110 -5.07 -33.85 6.28
N LYS A 111 -5.81 -34.87 6.72
CA LYS A 111 -7.29 -34.95 6.63
C LYS A 111 -8.00 -33.75 7.28
N SER A 112 -7.42 -33.19 8.34
CA SER A 112 -7.96 -32.00 9.02
C SER A 112 -7.96 -30.75 8.14
N ARG A 113 -7.08 -30.66 7.13
CA ARG A 113 -6.97 -29.51 6.23
C ARG A 113 -7.53 -29.76 4.82
N GLN A 114 -8.00 -30.97 4.53
CA GLN A 114 -8.57 -31.35 3.23
C GLN A 114 -10.02 -30.89 3.05
N ASN A 115 -10.80 -30.81 4.14
CA ASN A 115 -12.25 -30.57 4.10
C ASN A 115 -12.65 -29.11 4.33
N ILE A 116 -11.75 -28.16 4.07
CA ILE A 116 -12.10 -26.75 4.18
C ILE A 116 -12.71 -26.36 2.84
N ASN A 117 -14.05 -26.36 2.78
CA ASN A 117 -14.76 -25.66 1.71
C ASN A 117 -14.27 -24.20 1.74
N ARG A 118 -13.74 -23.71 0.62
CA ARG A 118 -13.30 -22.33 0.46
C ARG A 118 -14.16 -21.68 -0.60
N VAL A 119 -14.34 -20.37 -0.48
CA VAL A 119 -15.14 -19.57 -1.42
C VAL A 119 -14.25 -18.57 -2.13
N SER A 120 -14.67 -18.14 -3.31
CA SER A 120 -13.97 -17.07 -4.00
C SER A 120 -14.13 -15.75 -3.23
N LYS A 121 -13.14 -14.84 -3.32
CA LYS A 121 -13.23 -13.52 -2.70
C LYS A 121 -14.49 -12.74 -3.14
N PRO A 122 -14.87 -12.72 -4.43
CA PRO A 122 -16.09 -12.02 -4.87
C PRO A 122 -17.36 -12.60 -4.26
N GLU A 123 -17.44 -13.92 -4.11
CA GLU A 123 -18.56 -14.61 -3.47
C GLU A 123 -18.67 -14.26 -1.97
N LEU A 124 -17.55 -14.29 -1.25
CA LEU A 124 -17.48 -13.84 0.14
C LEU A 124 -17.94 -12.38 0.26
N ALA A 125 -17.41 -11.49 -0.59
CA ALA A 125 -17.76 -10.08 -0.59
C ALA A 125 -19.26 -9.87 -0.85
N ALA A 126 -19.86 -10.61 -1.78
CA ALA A 126 -21.29 -10.55 -2.05
C ALA A 126 -22.14 -11.01 -0.85
N HIS A 127 -21.77 -12.12 -0.21
CA HIS A 127 -22.44 -12.61 0.99
C HIS A 127 -22.40 -11.57 2.13
N LEU A 128 -21.22 -11.00 2.39
CA LEU A 128 -21.04 -10.00 3.44
C LEU A 128 -21.77 -8.69 3.12
N LYS A 129 -21.76 -8.27 1.87
CA LYS A 129 -22.50 -7.09 1.40
C LYS A 129 -24.01 -7.29 1.59
N ASN A 130 -24.55 -8.45 1.22
CA ASN A 130 -25.97 -8.75 1.41
C ASN A 130 -26.36 -8.71 2.88
N HIS A 131 -25.55 -9.31 3.75
CA HIS A 131 -25.77 -9.22 5.19
C HIS A 131 -25.71 -7.76 5.68
N PHE A 132 -24.69 -7.00 5.27
CA PHE A 132 -24.54 -5.60 5.65
C PHE A 132 -25.77 -4.76 5.26
N MET A 133 -26.30 -4.94 4.05
CA MET A 133 -27.47 -4.23 3.57
C MET A 133 -28.77 -4.64 4.30
N SER A 134 -28.82 -5.84 4.88
CA SER A 134 -29.96 -6.32 5.66
C SER A 134 -29.96 -5.85 7.12
N LEU A 135 -28.86 -5.26 7.61
CA LEU A 135 -28.76 -4.84 9.00
C LEU A 135 -29.68 -3.65 9.30
N PRO A 136 -30.52 -3.71 10.35
CA PRO A 136 -31.30 -2.58 10.78
C PRO A 136 -30.36 -1.48 11.27
N SER A 137 -30.48 -0.28 10.70
CA SER A 137 -29.65 0.87 11.04
C SER A 137 -30.54 2.01 11.55
N LYS A 138 -30.20 2.52 12.74
CA LYS A 138 -30.79 3.73 13.31
C LYS A 138 -29.72 4.80 13.36
N GLU A 139 -29.93 5.86 12.59
CA GLU A 139 -28.94 6.92 12.40
C GLU A 139 -28.46 7.52 13.74
N ASN A 140 -29.38 7.84 14.65
CA ASN A 140 -29.05 8.41 15.95
C ASN A 140 -28.12 7.51 16.79
N GLU A 141 -28.34 6.19 16.79
CA GLU A 141 -27.50 5.23 17.52
C GLU A 141 -26.11 5.12 16.87
N ILE A 142 -26.06 5.15 15.53
CA ILE A 142 -24.81 5.04 14.77
C ILE A 142 -23.93 6.27 14.97
N ILE A 143 -24.49 7.48 14.82
CA ILE A 143 -23.73 8.73 14.93
C ILE A 143 -23.20 8.92 16.36
N THR A 144 -24.05 8.72 17.36
CA THR A 144 -23.66 8.86 18.77
C THR A 144 -22.61 7.82 19.16
N GLY A 145 -22.81 6.56 18.79
CA GLY A 145 -21.85 5.48 19.05
C GLY A 145 -20.50 5.69 18.33
N PHE A 146 -20.52 6.20 17.11
CA PHE A 146 -19.30 6.54 16.36
C PHE A 146 -18.53 7.68 17.01
N LEU A 147 -19.20 8.78 17.34
CA LEU A 147 -18.57 9.94 17.95
C LEU A 147 -18.00 9.61 19.34
N TYR A 148 -18.73 8.80 20.11
CA TYR A 148 -18.26 8.31 21.40
C TYR A 148 -16.96 7.52 21.26
N LYS A 149 -16.94 6.54 20.35
CA LYS A 149 -15.75 5.71 20.10
C LYS A 149 -14.54 6.52 19.65
N LEU A 150 -14.72 7.49 18.75
CA LEU A 150 -13.63 8.36 18.32
C LEU A 150 -13.08 9.22 19.46
N LYS A 151 -13.97 9.80 20.29
CA LYS A 151 -13.54 10.65 21.40
C LYS A 151 -12.84 9.88 22.53
N HIS A 152 -13.12 8.57 22.65
CA HIS A 152 -12.65 7.74 23.76
C HIS A 152 -11.71 6.63 23.28
N GLU A 153 -11.18 6.71 22.06
CA GLU A 153 -10.32 5.70 21.45
C GLU A 153 -9.06 5.43 22.30
N ASP A 154 -8.50 6.48 22.90
CA ASP A 154 -7.32 6.40 23.76
C ASP A 154 -7.63 5.94 25.20
N SER A 155 -8.92 5.88 25.58
CA SER A 155 -9.36 5.51 26.94
C SER A 155 -9.69 4.02 27.08
N GLU A 156 -9.85 3.31 25.97
CA GLU A 156 -10.00 1.86 25.98
C GLU A 156 -8.64 1.20 26.23
N PHE A 157 -8.37 0.83 27.49
CA PHE A 157 -7.24 -0.04 27.82
C PHE A 157 -7.43 -1.40 27.11
N ARG A 158 -6.72 -1.59 26.00
CA ARG A 158 -6.69 -2.87 25.28
C ARG A 158 -5.51 -3.68 25.79
N LEU A 159 -5.79 -4.60 26.71
CA LEU A 159 -4.85 -5.62 27.13
C LEU A 159 -4.63 -6.58 25.93
N LYS A 160 -3.62 -6.27 25.11
CA LYS A 160 -3.22 -7.11 23.98
C LYS A 160 -2.18 -8.12 24.47
N PHE A 161 -2.53 -9.40 24.47
CA PHE A 161 -1.54 -10.47 24.57
C PHE A 161 -0.91 -10.65 23.19
N ASN A 162 0.39 -10.37 23.09
CA ASN A 162 1.21 -10.69 21.91
C ASN A 162 1.64 -12.15 21.94
#